data_AF-N8ZNK3-F1
#
_entry.id   AF-N8ZNK3-F1
#
_cell.length_a   1.000
_cell.length_b   1.000
_cell.length_c   1.000
_cell.angle_alpha   90.00
_cell.angle_beta   90.00
_cell.angle_gamma   90.00
#
_symmetry.space_group_name_H-M   'P 1'
#
loop_
_entity.id
_entity.type
_entity.pdbx_description
1 polymer ?
#
loop_
_entity_poly.entity_id
_entity_poly.type
_entity_poly.pdbx_seq_one_letter_code
_entity_poly.pdbx_strand_id
1 'polypeptide(L)'
;MLKRHFLSVALLTAVHLPIAHAEEFKVLKQISEKPTLLKNGAYQGNYYVPSTLDTITWGYLPNKNAKPVLSVASGSTVTFDTVSHEGLLEDQGRDAEKYFKSKGVPSAFILDEAKKITQSNLKHDFAKDGPHIVTGPISIEGAMPGDILKVEVISVEPRVPYGVISNRHGKGALVGEYPLTPQQENASAAHPERYGNVSIFTPIEKNNAGEYEGVIRTESGKAIRFPLYPFMGIMGVAANTSEPVHSVPPAFYGGNIDINELGAGSTVYYPVQVPGALFYTGDSHFAQGDGEVALTALEASARATLKFTVLKAGKDKIPSKQLTQPLAENAEFWITPGLDEDLDVAMKKSTREAIRFLKDEYGIDEAIAYAYLSAAADFEVSQVVDKTKGIHAKIRKADFKEFQE
;
A
#
# COMPACT_ATOMS: atom_id res chain seq x y z
N MET A 1 -56.95 67.66 -4.26
CA MET A 1 -56.10 66.99 -3.24
C MET A 1 -56.22 65.48 -3.44
N LEU A 2 -55.13 64.73 -3.23
CA LEU A 2 -54.95 63.27 -3.42
C LEU A 2 -54.70 62.83 -4.87
N LYS A 3 -53.76 61.93 -5.19
CA LYS A 3 -52.61 61.31 -4.49
C LYS A 3 -51.77 60.68 -5.63
N ARG A 4 -50.50 61.04 -5.77
CA ARG A 4 -49.55 60.34 -6.67
C ARG A 4 -49.28 58.94 -6.08
N HIS A 5 -49.47 57.87 -6.84
CA HIS A 5 -49.00 56.53 -6.49
C HIS A 5 -47.67 56.31 -7.20
N PHE A 6 -46.59 56.19 -6.43
CA PHE A 6 -45.31 55.69 -6.89
C PHE A 6 -45.42 54.17 -7.03
N LEU A 7 -45.22 53.66 -8.25
CA LEU A 7 -44.96 52.24 -8.48
C LEU A 7 -43.45 52.00 -8.24
N SER A 8 -43.11 51.29 -7.17
CA SER A 8 -41.76 50.74 -6.99
C SER A 8 -41.59 49.54 -7.91
N VAL A 9 -40.74 49.66 -8.92
CA VAL A 9 -40.26 48.53 -9.73
C VAL A 9 -39.13 47.86 -8.96
N ALA A 10 -39.40 46.69 -8.38
CA ALA A 10 -38.37 45.84 -7.79
C ALA A 10 -37.60 45.15 -8.93
N LEU A 11 -36.35 45.55 -9.12
CA LEU A 11 -35.40 44.90 -10.03
C LEU A 11 -35.01 43.54 -9.41
N LEU A 12 -35.55 42.42 -9.92
CA LEU A 12 -35.02 41.09 -9.61
C LEU A 12 -33.69 40.94 -10.35
N THR A 13 -32.58 41.20 -9.66
CA THR A 13 -31.26 40.74 -10.11
C THR A 13 -31.15 39.24 -9.84
N ALA A 14 -31.35 38.43 -10.88
CA ALA A 14 -31.02 37.01 -10.84
C ALA A 14 -29.50 36.86 -10.70
N VAL A 15 -29.05 36.52 -9.50
CA VAL A 15 -27.66 36.13 -9.25
C VAL A 15 -27.47 34.76 -9.90
N HIS A 16 -26.87 34.73 -11.09
CA HIS A 16 -26.32 33.49 -11.65
C HIS A 16 -25.06 33.15 -10.84
N LEU A 17 -25.21 32.27 -9.86
CA LEU A 17 -24.09 31.55 -9.27
C LEU A 17 -23.55 30.57 -10.32
N PRO A 18 -22.27 30.66 -10.71
CA PRO A 18 -21.66 29.62 -11.51
C PRO A 18 -21.58 28.37 -10.64
N ILE A 19 -22.38 27.36 -10.99
CA ILE A 19 -22.21 26.00 -10.46
C ILE A 19 -20.91 25.50 -11.10
N ALA A 20 -19.78 25.71 -10.41
CA ALA A 20 -18.57 24.97 -10.69
C ALA A 20 -18.88 23.50 -10.37
N HIS A 21 -19.23 22.73 -11.39
CA HIS A 21 -19.30 21.28 -11.24
C HIS A 21 -17.90 20.79 -10.89
N ALA A 22 -17.69 20.38 -9.63
CA ALA A 22 -16.51 19.62 -9.27
C ALA A 22 -16.47 18.39 -10.19
N GLU A 23 -15.38 18.21 -10.93
CA GLU A 23 -15.22 17.02 -11.77
C GLU A 23 -15.40 15.76 -10.92
N GLU A 24 -16.34 14.91 -11.33
CA GLU A 24 -16.64 13.64 -10.68
C GLU A 24 -15.42 12.71 -10.76
N PHE A 25 -15.16 11.94 -9.71
CA PHE A 25 -14.03 10.99 -9.69
C PHE A 25 -14.18 9.97 -10.81
N LYS A 26 -13.11 9.79 -11.61
CA LYS A 26 -13.09 8.78 -12.66
C LYS A 26 -12.47 7.47 -12.14
N VAL A 27 -13.32 6.47 -11.92
CA VAL A 27 -12.87 5.13 -11.52
C VAL A 27 -11.95 4.52 -12.58
N LEU A 28 -10.78 4.05 -12.15
CA LEU A 28 -9.79 3.40 -13.00
C LEU A 28 -10.11 1.92 -13.14
N LYS A 29 -10.92 1.60 -14.15
CA LYS A 29 -11.19 0.20 -14.55
C LYS A 29 -9.93 -0.47 -15.10
N GLN A 30 -9.89 -1.80 -15.04
CA GLN A 30 -8.81 -2.58 -15.62
C GLN A 30 -8.64 -2.27 -17.12
N ILE A 31 -7.39 -2.16 -17.57
CA ILE A 31 -7.07 -1.84 -18.97
C ILE A 31 -7.19 -3.09 -19.86
N SER A 32 -6.90 -4.27 -19.29
CA SER A 32 -6.92 -5.57 -19.96
C SER A 32 -7.34 -6.64 -18.96
N GLU A 33 -7.96 -7.73 -19.42
CA GLU A 33 -8.29 -8.90 -18.60
C GLU A 33 -7.10 -9.87 -18.43
N LYS A 34 -6.00 -9.65 -19.16
CA LYS A 34 -4.80 -10.51 -19.13
C LYS A 34 -3.51 -9.68 -19.07
N PRO A 35 -2.42 -10.22 -18.50
CA PRO A 35 -1.11 -9.60 -18.60
C PRO A 35 -0.71 -9.33 -20.05
N THR A 36 -0.24 -8.12 -20.35
CA THR A 36 0.07 -7.72 -21.73
C THR A 36 1.02 -6.52 -21.79
N LEU A 37 1.55 -6.20 -22.98
CA LEU A 37 2.22 -4.93 -23.24
C LEU A 37 1.20 -3.91 -23.76
N LEU A 38 1.07 -2.78 -23.08
CA LEU A 38 0.13 -1.73 -23.47
C LEU A 38 0.65 -0.95 -24.68
N LYS A 39 -0.11 -1.00 -25.77
CA LYS A 39 0.27 -0.34 -27.04
C LYS A 39 -0.28 1.08 -27.19
N ASN A 40 -1.27 1.46 -26.38
CA ASN A 40 -2.00 2.72 -26.49
C ASN A 40 -2.41 3.23 -25.09
N GLY A 41 -2.82 4.49 -25.01
CA GLY A 41 -3.34 5.11 -23.78
C GLY A 41 -2.25 5.70 -22.88
N ALA A 42 -2.64 6.13 -21.68
CA ALA A 42 -1.76 6.86 -20.75
C ALA A 42 -0.53 6.07 -20.28
N TYR A 43 -0.59 4.74 -20.34
CA TYR A 43 0.47 3.82 -19.91
C TYR A 43 1.09 3.06 -21.08
N GLN A 44 1.03 3.62 -22.29
CA GLN A 44 1.64 3.03 -23.47
C GLN A 44 3.13 2.75 -23.25
N GLY A 45 3.58 1.56 -23.61
CA GLY A 45 4.96 1.09 -23.43
C GLY A 45 5.17 0.32 -22.13
N ASN A 46 4.26 0.40 -21.16
CA ASN A 46 4.34 -0.40 -19.96
C ASN A 46 3.81 -1.81 -20.22
N TYR A 47 4.43 -2.80 -19.60
CA TYR A 47 3.74 -4.06 -19.34
C TYR A 47 2.62 -3.81 -18.34
N TYR A 48 1.60 -4.65 -18.35
CA TYR A 48 0.43 -4.50 -17.50
C TYR A 48 0.02 -5.82 -16.88
N VAL A 49 -0.33 -5.80 -15.60
CA VAL A 49 -0.82 -6.96 -14.84
C VAL A 49 -2.13 -6.59 -14.13
N PRO A 50 -3.27 -7.17 -14.54
CA PRO A 50 -4.55 -6.99 -13.84
C PRO A 50 -4.64 -7.82 -12.56
N SER A 51 -5.62 -7.52 -11.70
CA SER A 51 -6.03 -8.35 -10.56
C SER A 51 -7.21 -9.25 -10.95
N THR A 52 -6.92 -10.41 -11.52
CA THR A 52 -7.91 -11.43 -11.91
C THR A 52 -7.71 -12.70 -11.09
N LEU A 53 -8.64 -13.64 -11.15
CA LEU A 53 -8.51 -14.95 -10.48
C LEU A 53 -7.27 -15.74 -10.93
N ASP A 54 -6.73 -15.45 -12.12
CA ASP A 54 -5.54 -16.12 -12.66
C ASP A 54 -4.23 -15.37 -12.32
N THR A 55 -4.32 -14.15 -11.78
CA THR A 55 -3.17 -13.27 -11.55
C THR A 55 -3.03 -12.81 -10.11
N ILE A 56 -3.88 -13.33 -9.21
CA ILE A 56 -3.83 -13.04 -7.79
C ILE A 56 -3.68 -14.32 -6.96
N THR A 57 -3.08 -14.16 -5.79
CA THR A 57 -3.26 -15.06 -4.64
C THR A 57 -4.01 -14.32 -3.54
N TRP A 58 -4.78 -15.04 -2.73
CA TRP A 58 -5.48 -14.46 -1.58
C TRP A 58 -4.86 -15.02 -0.30
N GLY A 59 -4.20 -14.14 0.47
CA GLY A 59 -3.67 -14.43 1.79
C GLY A 59 -2.27 -15.03 1.85
N TYR A 60 -1.66 -15.26 0.69
CA TYR A 60 -0.36 -15.91 0.59
C TYR A 60 0.55 -15.18 -0.40
N LEU A 61 1.83 -15.07 -0.03
CA LEU A 61 2.89 -14.51 -0.87
C LEU A 61 3.50 -15.61 -1.75
N PRO A 62 3.99 -15.25 -2.95
CA PRO A 62 4.79 -16.14 -3.78
C PRO A 62 6.01 -16.72 -3.06
N ASN A 63 6.28 -18.00 -3.34
CA ASN A 63 7.46 -18.72 -2.90
C ASN A 63 8.21 -19.30 -4.11
N LYS A 64 9.27 -20.10 -3.90
CA LYS A 64 10.12 -20.59 -5.01
C LYS A 64 9.39 -21.49 -6.02
N ASN A 65 8.22 -22.01 -5.66
CA ASN A 65 7.40 -22.86 -6.53
C ASN A 65 6.34 -22.06 -7.29
N ALA A 66 6.21 -20.76 -7.03
CA ALA A 66 5.24 -19.90 -7.70
C ALA A 66 5.58 -19.78 -9.20
N LYS A 67 4.53 -19.71 -10.03
CA LYS A 67 4.67 -19.52 -11.48
C LYS A 67 4.43 -18.05 -11.80
N PRO A 68 5.27 -17.41 -12.62
CA PRO A 68 5.05 -16.03 -13.00
C PRO A 68 3.83 -15.91 -13.92
N VAL A 69 3.05 -14.85 -13.71
CA VAL A 69 1.92 -14.49 -14.59
C VAL A 69 2.39 -13.75 -15.85
N LEU A 70 3.61 -13.18 -15.78
CA LEU A 70 4.28 -12.46 -16.84
C LEU A 70 5.80 -12.51 -16.61
N SER A 71 6.58 -12.57 -17.70
CA SER A 71 8.03 -12.37 -17.67
C SER A 71 8.39 -11.08 -18.42
N VAL A 72 9.30 -10.29 -17.86
CA VAL A 72 9.75 -9.02 -18.44
C VAL A 72 11.26 -8.88 -18.35
N ALA A 73 11.87 -8.13 -19.28
CA ALA A 73 13.29 -7.84 -19.24
C ALA A 73 13.64 -6.85 -18.11
N SER A 74 14.87 -6.90 -17.59
CA SER A 74 15.42 -5.83 -16.75
C SER A 74 15.35 -4.47 -17.46
N GLY A 75 15.00 -3.41 -16.74
CA GLY A 75 14.71 -2.07 -17.25
C GLY A 75 13.24 -1.83 -17.61
N SER A 76 12.39 -2.86 -17.58
CA SER A 76 10.98 -2.75 -17.93
C SER A 76 10.18 -1.97 -16.89
N THR A 77 9.16 -1.25 -17.36
CA THR A 77 8.12 -0.63 -16.53
C THR A 77 6.86 -1.48 -16.59
N VAL A 78 6.25 -1.75 -15.44
CA VAL A 78 5.04 -2.56 -15.30
C VAL A 78 3.99 -1.78 -14.50
N THR A 79 2.79 -1.69 -15.03
CA THR A 79 1.61 -1.13 -14.36
C THR A 79 0.74 -2.25 -13.81
N PHE A 80 0.51 -2.26 -12.51
CA PHE A 80 -0.35 -3.19 -11.80
C PHE A 80 -1.65 -2.52 -11.45
N ASP A 81 -2.76 -3.22 -11.66
CA ASP A 81 -4.01 -2.91 -10.97
C ASP A 81 -4.14 -3.83 -9.76
N THR A 82 -4.27 -3.25 -8.57
CA THR A 82 -4.50 -3.99 -7.32
C THR A 82 -5.94 -3.84 -6.85
N VAL A 83 -6.36 -4.78 -6.00
CA VAL A 83 -7.65 -4.76 -5.32
C VAL A 83 -7.36 -4.81 -3.83
N SER A 84 -7.87 -3.84 -3.07
CA SER A 84 -7.80 -3.91 -1.61
C SER A 84 -8.67 -5.06 -1.11
N HIS A 85 -8.22 -5.71 -0.04
CA HIS A 85 -8.93 -6.79 0.60
C HIS A 85 -10.16 -6.30 1.41
N GLU A 86 -10.17 -5.03 1.81
CA GLU A 86 -11.30 -4.45 2.52
C GLU A 86 -12.53 -4.32 1.62
N GLY A 87 -13.67 -4.73 2.16
CA GLY A 87 -14.93 -4.97 1.46
C GLY A 87 -15.07 -6.36 0.85
N LEU A 88 -14.03 -7.20 0.88
CA LEU A 88 -14.05 -8.56 0.30
C LEU A 88 -14.04 -9.67 1.35
N LEU A 89 -13.65 -9.38 2.59
CA LEU A 89 -13.47 -10.38 3.64
C LEU A 89 -14.79 -10.90 4.22
N GLU A 90 -14.73 -12.05 4.88
CA GLU A 90 -15.88 -12.71 5.50
C GLU A 90 -16.50 -11.88 6.62
N ASP A 91 -15.72 -11.15 7.40
CA ASP A 91 -16.25 -10.23 8.41
C ASP A 91 -16.95 -9.00 7.83
N GLN A 92 -16.92 -8.86 6.51
CA GLN A 92 -17.60 -7.84 5.73
C GLN A 92 -18.66 -8.44 4.79
N GLY A 93 -18.89 -9.75 4.92
CA GLY A 93 -19.93 -10.49 4.21
C GLY A 93 -19.47 -11.18 2.94
N ARG A 94 -18.19 -11.05 2.57
CA ARG A 94 -17.60 -11.66 1.37
C ARG A 94 -18.42 -11.41 0.10
N ASP A 95 -18.91 -10.18 -0.03
CA ASP A 95 -19.70 -9.71 -1.17
C ASP A 95 -19.41 -8.22 -1.34
N ALA A 96 -18.45 -7.91 -2.21
CA ALA A 96 -17.99 -6.54 -2.41
C ALA A 96 -19.12 -5.63 -2.89
N GLU A 97 -20.02 -6.13 -3.74
CA GLU A 97 -21.12 -5.31 -4.25
C GLU A 97 -22.10 -4.96 -3.14
N LYS A 98 -22.51 -5.95 -2.34
CA LYS A 98 -23.42 -5.72 -1.21
C LYS A 98 -22.78 -4.83 -0.15
N TYR A 99 -21.51 -5.07 0.19
CA TYR A 99 -20.79 -4.28 1.20
C TYR A 99 -20.74 -2.80 0.80
N PHE A 100 -20.20 -2.47 -0.37
CA PHE A 100 -20.01 -1.07 -0.75
C PHE A 100 -21.34 -0.37 -1.07
N LYS A 101 -22.36 -1.06 -1.62
CA LYS A 101 -23.71 -0.49 -1.76
C LYS A 101 -24.31 -0.10 -0.41
N SER A 102 -24.05 -0.89 0.65
CA SER A 102 -24.51 -0.54 2.02
C SER A 102 -23.89 0.76 2.55
N LYS A 103 -22.75 1.18 1.98
CA LYS A 103 -22.07 2.45 2.27
C LYS A 103 -22.46 3.58 1.32
N GLY A 104 -23.43 3.35 0.44
CA GLY A 104 -23.88 4.34 -0.54
C GLY A 104 -23.04 4.43 -1.82
N VAL A 105 -22.11 3.50 -2.04
CA VAL A 105 -21.29 3.48 -3.27
C VAL A 105 -22.13 2.98 -4.45
N PRO A 106 -22.23 3.74 -5.57
CA PRO A 106 -22.88 3.27 -6.78
C PRO A 106 -22.18 2.04 -7.37
N SER A 107 -22.93 1.08 -7.95
CA SER A 107 -22.34 -0.15 -8.51
C SER A 107 -21.29 0.11 -9.59
N ALA A 108 -21.40 1.22 -10.33
CA ALA A 108 -20.43 1.64 -11.32
C ALA A 108 -19.04 1.95 -10.72
N PHE A 109 -19.00 2.37 -9.46
CA PHE A 109 -17.76 2.72 -8.76
C PHE A 109 -17.12 1.54 -8.03
N ILE A 110 -17.85 0.43 -7.90
CA ILE A 110 -17.33 -0.83 -7.36
C ILE A 110 -16.60 -1.56 -8.49
N LEU A 111 -15.35 -1.94 -8.23
CA LEU A 111 -14.49 -2.64 -9.20
C LEU A 111 -15.08 -4.01 -9.56
N ASP A 112 -15.04 -4.36 -10.84
CA ASP A 112 -15.69 -5.57 -11.33
C ASP A 112 -14.92 -6.83 -10.91
N GLU A 113 -13.60 -6.73 -10.81
CA GLU A 113 -12.74 -7.77 -10.26
C GLU A 113 -12.97 -8.01 -8.75
N ALA A 114 -13.31 -6.99 -7.96
CA ALA A 114 -13.67 -7.20 -6.54
C ALA A 114 -14.97 -8.02 -6.41
N LYS A 115 -15.94 -7.77 -7.30
CA LYS A 115 -17.18 -8.57 -7.41
C LYS A 115 -16.86 -10.00 -7.87
N LYS A 116 -16.04 -10.16 -8.91
CA LYS A 116 -15.62 -11.48 -9.43
C LYS A 116 -14.89 -12.30 -8.37
N ILE A 117 -13.97 -11.70 -7.60
CA ILE A 117 -13.21 -12.37 -6.53
C ILE A 117 -14.15 -12.89 -5.46
N THR A 118 -15.04 -12.04 -4.94
CA THR A 118 -15.98 -12.40 -3.85
C THR A 118 -17.02 -13.43 -4.28
N GLN A 119 -17.43 -13.42 -5.55
CA GLN A 119 -18.38 -14.39 -6.12
C GLN A 119 -17.72 -15.70 -6.61
N SER A 120 -16.39 -15.79 -6.58
CA SER A 120 -15.67 -16.97 -7.05
C SER A 120 -15.63 -18.10 -6.02
N ASN A 121 -15.20 -19.28 -6.47
CA ASN A 121 -14.92 -20.42 -5.59
C ASN A 121 -13.49 -20.39 -5.00
N LEU A 122 -12.75 -19.27 -5.15
CA LEU A 122 -11.41 -19.14 -4.58
C LEU A 122 -11.49 -19.24 -3.06
N LYS A 123 -10.91 -20.28 -2.46
CA LYS A 123 -11.02 -20.48 -1.01
C LYS A 123 -10.20 -19.44 -0.26
N HIS A 124 -10.76 -18.96 0.83
CA HIS A 124 -10.09 -18.14 1.83
C HIS A 124 -10.76 -18.41 3.18
N ASP A 125 -9.96 -18.69 4.20
CA ASP A 125 -10.38 -18.91 5.58
C ASP A 125 -9.96 -17.70 6.42
N PHE A 126 -10.95 -16.86 6.77
CA PHE A 126 -10.77 -15.63 7.54
C PHE A 126 -9.90 -15.76 8.80
N ALA A 127 -9.94 -16.93 9.46
CA ALA A 127 -9.21 -17.15 10.70
C ALA A 127 -7.77 -17.62 10.49
N LYS A 128 -7.44 -18.21 9.34
CA LYS A 128 -6.16 -18.87 9.09
C LYS A 128 -5.31 -18.20 8.01
N ASP A 129 -5.96 -17.70 6.97
CA ASP A 129 -5.29 -17.12 5.81
C ASP A 129 -4.98 -15.64 6.07
N GLY A 130 -4.01 -15.09 5.34
CA GLY A 130 -3.81 -13.65 5.30
C GLY A 130 -4.96 -12.94 4.58
N PRO A 131 -5.23 -11.66 4.88
CA PRO A 131 -6.38 -10.98 4.29
C PRO A 131 -6.08 -10.49 2.86
N HIS A 132 -4.80 -10.27 2.54
CA HIS A 132 -4.35 -9.50 1.37
C HIS A 132 -4.63 -10.20 0.03
N ILE A 133 -5.09 -9.42 -0.96
CA ILE A 133 -5.07 -9.81 -2.38
C ILE A 133 -3.71 -9.40 -2.95
N VAL A 134 -2.94 -10.39 -3.41
CA VAL A 134 -1.57 -10.20 -3.88
C VAL A 134 -1.52 -10.43 -5.38
N THR A 135 -1.12 -9.41 -6.14
CA THR A 135 -1.05 -9.43 -7.60
C THR A 135 0.34 -9.87 -8.08
N GLY A 136 0.38 -10.81 -9.03
CA GLY A 136 1.60 -11.37 -9.60
C GLY A 136 1.73 -12.88 -9.33
N PRO A 137 2.96 -13.42 -9.18
CA PRO A 137 4.23 -12.74 -9.34
C PRO A 137 4.60 -12.49 -10.81
N ILE A 138 5.48 -11.53 -11.07
CA ILE A 138 6.16 -11.39 -12.35
C ILE A 138 7.62 -11.87 -12.24
N SER A 139 8.14 -12.48 -13.31
CA SER A 139 9.54 -12.84 -13.42
C SER A 139 10.33 -11.72 -14.12
N ILE A 140 11.49 -11.38 -13.59
CA ILE A 140 12.44 -10.46 -14.23
C ILE A 140 13.57 -11.28 -14.85
N GLU A 141 13.69 -11.23 -16.17
CA GLU A 141 14.65 -12.04 -16.93
C GLU A 141 16.09 -11.81 -16.47
N GLY A 142 16.82 -12.90 -16.21
CA GLY A 142 18.22 -12.87 -15.80
C GLY A 142 18.49 -12.55 -14.33
N ALA A 143 17.46 -12.29 -13.52
CA ALA A 143 17.59 -12.19 -12.07
C ALA A 143 17.90 -13.56 -11.45
N MET A 144 18.95 -13.63 -10.63
CA MET A 144 19.41 -14.85 -9.96
C MET A 144 19.67 -14.57 -8.48
N PRO A 145 19.61 -15.61 -7.61
CA PRO A 145 19.95 -15.43 -6.20
C PRO A 145 21.31 -14.76 -6.01
N GLY A 146 21.36 -13.74 -5.15
CA GLY A 146 22.54 -12.90 -4.91
C GLY A 146 22.55 -11.57 -5.70
N ASP A 147 21.77 -11.46 -6.78
CA ASP A 147 21.48 -10.17 -7.39
C ASP A 147 20.57 -9.32 -6.49
N ILE A 148 20.48 -8.02 -6.79
CA ILE A 148 19.50 -7.12 -6.18
C ILE A 148 18.48 -6.71 -7.24
N LEU A 149 17.19 -6.80 -6.89
CA LEU A 149 16.12 -6.21 -7.68
C LEU A 149 15.84 -4.79 -7.18
N LYS A 150 16.23 -3.79 -7.98
CA LYS A 150 15.85 -2.39 -7.78
C LYS A 150 14.43 -2.19 -8.33
N VAL A 151 13.53 -1.71 -7.49
CA VAL A 151 12.14 -1.40 -7.83
C VAL A 151 11.91 0.07 -7.59
N GLU A 152 11.71 0.83 -8.66
CA GLU A 152 11.42 2.27 -8.61
C GLU A 152 9.89 2.45 -8.66
N VAL A 153 9.31 3.12 -7.65
CA VAL A 153 7.87 3.40 -7.59
C VAL A 153 7.60 4.68 -8.37
N ILE A 154 7.07 4.56 -9.59
CA ILE A 154 6.84 5.70 -10.48
C ILE A 154 5.55 6.44 -10.11
N SER A 155 4.47 5.69 -9.88
CA SER A 155 3.18 6.25 -9.44
C SER A 155 2.36 5.21 -8.68
N VAL A 156 1.51 5.69 -7.77
CA VAL A 156 0.44 4.91 -7.13
C VAL A 156 -0.82 5.76 -7.18
N GLU A 157 -1.78 5.35 -8.00
CA GLU A 157 -2.97 6.14 -8.32
C GLU A 157 -4.23 5.52 -7.72
N PRO A 158 -5.06 6.30 -6.99
CA PRO A 158 -6.38 5.86 -6.56
C PRO A 158 -7.24 5.33 -7.72
N ARG A 159 -7.74 4.10 -7.60
CA ARG A 159 -8.68 3.54 -8.61
C ARG A 159 -10.13 3.80 -8.27
N VAL A 160 -10.43 4.04 -7.00
CA VAL A 160 -11.77 4.25 -6.44
C VAL A 160 -11.78 5.48 -5.52
N PRO A 161 -12.93 6.16 -5.35
CA PRO A 161 -13.01 7.36 -4.51
C PRO A 161 -13.24 7.06 -3.01
N TYR A 162 -12.74 5.93 -2.53
CA TYR A 162 -12.97 5.50 -1.15
C TYR A 162 -11.93 4.48 -0.70
N GLY A 163 -11.79 4.35 0.62
CA GLY A 163 -11.12 3.26 1.28
C GLY A 163 -11.86 2.83 2.56
N VAL A 164 -11.29 1.89 3.29
CA VAL A 164 -11.84 1.39 4.55
C VAL A 164 -10.71 1.31 5.57
N ILE A 165 -11.01 1.68 6.82
CA ILE A 165 -10.08 1.51 7.95
C ILE A 165 -10.75 0.55 8.92
N SER A 166 -10.11 -0.57 9.22
CA SER A 166 -10.69 -1.65 9.99
C SER A 166 -9.91 -1.96 11.27
N ASN A 167 -10.66 -2.34 12.30
CA ASN A 167 -10.16 -2.85 13.57
C ASN A 167 -10.88 -4.16 13.91
N ARG A 168 -10.11 -5.18 14.29
CA ARG A 168 -10.60 -6.55 14.47
C ARG A 168 -10.13 -7.12 15.80
N HIS A 169 -10.96 -7.95 16.43
CA HIS A 169 -10.59 -8.59 17.70
C HIS A 169 -9.31 -9.41 17.60
N GLY A 170 -8.50 -9.34 18.66
CA GLY A 170 -7.22 -10.06 18.73
C GLY A 170 -6.10 -9.44 17.91
N LYS A 171 -6.33 -8.28 17.28
CA LYS A 171 -5.42 -7.61 16.35
C LYS A 171 -5.35 -6.10 16.65
N GLY A 172 -4.43 -5.39 16.00
CA GLY A 172 -4.19 -3.95 16.25
C GLY A 172 -3.28 -3.69 17.46
N ALA A 173 -3.00 -2.43 17.76
CA ALA A 173 -2.11 -2.04 18.86
C ALA A 173 -2.72 -2.25 20.26
N LEU A 174 -4.05 -2.24 20.37
CA LEU A 174 -4.80 -2.31 21.62
C LEU A 174 -5.60 -3.63 21.73
N VAL A 175 -4.89 -4.75 21.52
CA VAL A 175 -5.47 -6.09 21.60
C VAL A 175 -6.13 -6.31 22.96
N GLY A 176 -7.40 -6.72 22.95
CA GLY A 176 -8.19 -6.97 24.16
C GLY A 176 -8.93 -5.75 24.71
N GLU A 177 -8.66 -4.56 24.18
CA GLU A 177 -9.41 -3.34 24.50
C GLU A 177 -10.35 -2.94 23.36
N TYR A 178 -9.89 -3.05 22.11
CA TYR A 178 -10.67 -2.74 20.93
C TYR A 178 -10.76 -3.94 19.95
N PRO A 179 -11.81 -3.99 19.11
CA PRO A 179 -13.00 -3.15 19.14
C PRO A 179 -13.89 -3.42 20.37
N LEU A 180 -14.72 -2.44 20.74
CA LEU A 180 -15.53 -2.48 21.97
C LEU A 180 -16.74 -3.42 21.89
N THR A 181 -17.28 -3.62 20.68
CA THR A 181 -18.41 -4.52 20.46
C THR A 181 -17.89 -5.96 20.49
N PRO A 182 -18.33 -6.82 21.43
CA PRO A 182 -17.81 -8.18 21.51
C PRO A 182 -18.28 -9.04 20.32
N GLN A 183 -17.41 -9.97 19.91
CA GLN A 183 -17.78 -11.03 18.97
C GLN A 183 -18.90 -11.90 19.55
N GLN A 184 -19.89 -12.21 18.71
CA GLN A 184 -21.02 -13.08 19.02
C GLN A 184 -20.82 -14.49 18.44
N GLU A 185 -21.55 -15.47 18.98
CA GLU A 185 -21.52 -16.85 18.48
C GLU A 185 -21.99 -16.96 17.02
N ASN A 186 -21.41 -17.92 16.29
CA ASN A 186 -21.73 -18.20 14.89
C ASN A 186 -21.51 -17.00 13.94
N ALA A 187 -20.51 -16.16 14.23
CA ALA A 187 -20.01 -15.17 13.28
C ALA A 187 -19.55 -15.85 11.97
N SER A 188 -19.98 -15.30 10.83
CA SER A 188 -19.72 -15.86 9.51
C SER A 188 -19.97 -14.81 8.42
N ALA A 189 -19.59 -15.09 7.18
CA ALA A 189 -19.91 -14.21 6.05
C ALA A 189 -21.43 -13.97 5.83
N ALA A 190 -22.29 -14.87 6.29
CA ALA A 190 -23.74 -14.65 6.26
C ALA A 190 -24.23 -13.69 7.36
N HIS A 191 -23.46 -13.58 8.46
CA HIS A 191 -23.74 -12.76 9.63
C HIS A 191 -22.50 -11.95 10.04
N PRO A 192 -21.99 -11.06 9.15
CA PRO A 192 -20.75 -10.33 9.38
C PRO A 192 -20.83 -9.41 10.61
N GLU A 193 -22.02 -8.91 10.94
CA GLU A 193 -22.25 -8.09 12.13
C GLU A 193 -21.88 -8.79 13.45
N ARG A 194 -21.88 -10.12 13.46
CA ARG A 194 -21.56 -10.92 14.64
C ARG A 194 -20.06 -11.02 14.91
N TYR A 195 -19.21 -10.62 13.99
CA TYR A 195 -17.78 -10.53 14.28
C TYR A 195 -17.46 -9.46 15.32
N GLY A 196 -18.30 -8.41 15.47
CA GLY A 196 -18.01 -7.29 16.38
C GLY A 196 -16.89 -6.36 15.89
N ASN A 197 -16.36 -6.61 14.69
CA ASN A 197 -15.32 -5.79 14.08
C ASN A 197 -15.85 -4.42 13.67
N VAL A 198 -14.93 -3.45 13.60
CA VAL A 198 -15.23 -2.08 13.17
C VAL A 198 -14.59 -1.84 11.81
N SER A 199 -15.37 -1.41 10.83
CA SER A 199 -14.88 -0.96 9.52
C SER A 199 -15.44 0.42 9.18
N ILE A 200 -14.56 1.43 9.19
CA ILE A 200 -14.88 2.82 8.90
C ILE A 200 -14.68 3.07 7.41
N PHE A 201 -15.80 3.15 6.68
CA PHE A 201 -15.81 3.58 5.28
C PHE A 201 -15.40 5.06 5.19
N THR A 202 -14.39 5.34 4.37
CA THR A 202 -13.77 6.66 4.27
C THR A 202 -13.71 7.09 2.81
N PRO A 203 -14.61 7.99 2.34
CA PRO A 203 -14.49 8.58 1.01
C PRO A 203 -13.25 9.47 0.91
N ILE A 204 -12.79 9.69 -0.33
CA ILE A 204 -11.82 10.74 -0.65
C ILE A 204 -12.52 11.89 -1.39
N GLU A 205 -12.20 13.12 -1.03
CA GLU A 205 -12.77 14.34 -1.63
C GLU A 205 -11.63 15.26 -2.06
N LYS A 206 -11.85 16.13 -3.05
CA LYS A 206 -10.86 17.16 -3.39
C LYS A 206 -10.94 18.32 -2.40
N ASN A 207 -9.79 18.76 -1.88
CA ASN A 207 -9.66 19.98 -1.11
C ASN A 207 -9.73 21.24 -2.02
N ASN A 208 -9.59 22.44 -1.44
CA ASN A 208 -9.63 23.71 -2.19
C ASN A 208 -8.46 23.86 -3.19
N ALA A 209 -7.37 23.12 -3.01
CA ALA A 209 -6.24 23.06 -3.94
C ALA A 209 -6.43 22.01 -5.05
N GLY A 210 -7.53 21.25 -5.03
CA GLY A 210 -7.83 20.20 -5.99
C GLY A 210 -7.17 18.84 -5.71
N GLU A 211 -6.52 18.70 -4.56
CA GLU A 211 -5.85 17.46 -4.12
C GLU A 211 -6.83 16.57 -3.35
N TYR A 212 -6.73 15.26 -3.52
CA TYR A 212 -7.57 14.33 -2.76
C TYR A 212 -7.12 14.22 -1.30
N GLU A 213 -8.10 14.22 -0.40
CA GLU A 213 -7.94 13.99 1.05
C GLU A 213 -8.94 12.92 1.51
N GLY A 214 -8.56 12.13 2.52
CA GLY A 214 -9.47 11.20 3.19
C GLY A 214 -10.41 11.96 4.11
N VAL A 215 -11.69 11.56 4.14
CA VAL A 215 -12.74 12.27 4.88
C VAL A 215 -13.52 11.32 5.79
N ILE A 216 -13.25 11.39 7.10
CA ILE A 216 -14.01 10.64 8.10
C ILE A 216 -15.10 11.54 8.68
N ARG A 217 -16.36 11.18 8.46
CA ARG A 217 -17.52 11.91 9.00
C ARG A 217 -17.89 11.35 10.37
N THR A 218 -18.02 12.25 11.34
CA THR A 218 -18.46 11.93 12.70
C THR A 218 -19.98 12.07 12.86
N GLU A 219 -20.53 11.47 13.91
CA GLU A 219 -21.95 11.59 14.27
C GLU A 219 -22.42 13.04 14.51
N SER A 220 -21.50 13.93 14.90
CA SER A 220 -21.79 15.36 15.07
C SER A 220 -22.01 16.12 13.75
N GLY A 221 -21.85 15.47 12.60
CA GLY A 221 -21.89 16.07 11.27
C GLY A 221 -20.58 16.76 10.87
N LYS A 222 -19.58 16.83 11.76
CA LYS A 222 -18.22 17.31 11.46
C LYS A 222 -17.41 16.24 10.75
N ALA A 223 -16.39 16.68 10.00
CA ALA A 223 -15.47 15.81 9.28
C ALA A 223 -14.03 15.99 9.76
N ILE A 224 -13.30 14.88 9.88
CA ILE A 224 -11.84 14.82 10.00
C ILE A 224 -11.30 14.63 8.59
N ARG A 225 -10.35 15.48 8.19
CA ARG A 225 -9.75 15.49 6.85
C ARG A 225 -8.24 15.32 6.96
N PHE A 226 -7.65 14.49 6.11
CA PHE A 226 -6.21 14.23 6.11
C PHE A 226 -5.69 13.97 4.69
N PRO A 227 -4.45 14.40 4.37
CA PRO A 227 -3.88 14.22 3.04
C PRO A 227 -3.73 12.74 2.69
N LEU A 228 -3.75 12.45 1.39
CA LEU A 228 -3.40 11.13 0.88
C LEU A 228 -1.93 11.08 0.48
N TYR A 229 -1.30 9.95 0.74
CA TYR A 229 0.03 9.59 0.24
C TYR A 229 -0.01 8.13 -0.20
N PRO A 230 -0.59 7.83 -1.38
CA PRO A 230 -0.79 6.44 -1.76
C PRO A 230 0.51 5.67 -1.93
N PHE A 231 0.55 4.45 -1.40
CA PHE A 231 1.69 3.54 -1.50
C PHE A 231 1.21 2.08 -1.50
N MET A 232 2.16 1.16 -1.67
CA MET A 232 1.90 -0.29 -1.66
C MET A 232 2.43 -0.87 -0.35
N GLY A 233 1.55 -1.33 0.54
CA GLY A 233 1.92 -1.99 1.80
C GLY A 233 2.68 -3.30 1.57
N ILE A 234 2.22 -4.07 0.57
CA ILE A 234 2.93 -5.25 0.07
C ILE A 234 3.74 -4.95 -1.18
N MET A 235 5.05 -5.10 -1.06
CA MET A 235 5.99 -5.29 -2.16
C MET A 235 7.09 -6.26 -1.75
N GLY A 236 7.48 -7.18 -2.65
CA GLY A 236 8.55 -8.11 -2.34
C GLY A 236 8.91 -9.06 -3.48
N VAL A 237 9.93 -9.87 -3.23
CA VAL A 237 10.36 -10.98 -4.09
C VAL A 237 9.96 -12.31 -3.47
N ALA A 238 9.83 -13.38 -4.26
CA ALA A 238 9.40 -14.66 -3.69
C ALA A 238 10.42 -15.20 -2.67
N ALA A 239 9.90 -15.71 -1.56
CA ALA A 239 10.72 -16.34 -0.53
C ALA A 239 11.32 -17.66 -1.05
N ASN A 240 12.58 -17.93 -0.72
CA ASN A 240 13.22 -19.20 -1.07
C ASN A 240 12.79 -20.36 -0.14
N THR A 241 11.51 -20.71 -0.20
CA THR A 241 10.91 -21.84 0.52
C THR A 241 9.90 -22.56 -0.37
N SER A 242 9.65 -23.84 -0.08
CA SER A 242 8.52 -24.58 -0.68
C SER A 242 7.21 -24.40 0.10
N GLU A 243 7.30 -24.00 1.36
CA GLU A 243 6.13 -23.88 2.24
C GLU A 243 5.27 -22.66 1.87
N PRO A 244 3.96 -22.69 2.15
CA PRO A 244 3.10 -21.52 2.03
C PRO A 244 3.65 -20.35 2.86
N VAL A 245 3.64 -19.15 2.27
CA VAL A 245 4.12 -17.93 2.92
C VAL A 245 2.91 -17.05 3.21
N HIS A 246 2.57 -16.87 4.48
CA HIS A 246 1.43 -16.06 4.89
C HIS A 246 1.65 -14.58 4.53
N SER A 247 0.62 -13.88 4.04
CA SER A 247 0.75 -12.50 3.57
C SER A 247 0.87 -11.41 4.64
N VAL A 248 0.84 -11.78 5.94
CA VAL A 248 0.79 -10.80 7.05
C VAL A 248 2.20 -10.47 7.53
N PRO A 249 3.01 -11.39 8.06
CA PRO A 249 4.31 -10.99 8.59
C PRO A 249 5.28 -10.57 7.46
N PRO A 250 5.83 -9.34 7.47
CA PRO A 250 6.96 -9.01 6.61
C PRO A 250 8.22 -9.79 6.99
N ALA A 251 9.15 -9.88 6.05
CA ALA A 251 10.44 -10.50 6.28
C ALA A 251 11.53 -9.93 5.35
N PHE A 252 12.68 -10.60 5.31
CA PHE A 252 13.85 -10.23 4.51
C PHE A 252 13.62 -10.26 2.98
N TYR A 253 12.50 -10.81 2.50
CA TYR A 253 12.07 -10.73 1.09
C TYR A 253 11.20 -9.50 0.75
N GLY A 254 10.82 -8.69 1.74
CA GLY A 254 9.73 -7.73 1.60
C GLY A 254 8.46 -8.24 2.28
N GLY A 255 7.33 -8.13 1.59
CA GLY A 255 6.02 -8.49 2.12
C GLY A 255 5.30 -7.25 2.65
N ASN A 256 4.51 -7.43 3.72
CA ASN A 256 3.69 -6.41 4.37
C ASN A 256 4.54 -5.48 5.25
N ILE A 257 5.39 -4.66 4.61
CA ILE A 257 6.36 -3.83 5.37
C ILE A 257 5.70 -2.59 5.94
N ASP A 258 4.70 -2.05 5.24
CA ASP A 258 3.86 -0.92 5.66
C ASP A 258 4.68 0.28 6.13
N ILE A 259 5.57 0.73 5.24
CA ILE A 259 6.32 1.98 5.38
C ILE A 259 5.73 2.99 4.40
N ASN A 260 5.09 4.03 4.93
CA ASN A 260 4.34 5.02 4.15
C ASN A 260 5.26 5.92 3.27
N GLU A 261 6.57 5.97 3.55
CA GLU A 261 7.57 6.61 2.67
C GLU A 261 7.78 5.88 1.35
N LEU A 262 7.31 4.63 1.20
CA LEU A 262 7.50 3.80 0.00
C LEU A 262 6.45 4.07 -1.10
N GLY A 263 5.98 5.32 -1.18
CA GLY A 263 5.08 5.82 -2.22
C GLY A 263 5.81 6.24 -3.51
N ALA A 264 5.12 7.01 -4.36
CA ALA A 264 5.68 7.50 -5.62
C ALA A 264 6.98 8.30 -5.41
N GLY A 265 8.00 8.04 -6.24
CA GLY A 265 9.34 8.63 -6.15
C GLY A 265 10.30 7.87 -5.24
N SER A 266 9.85 6.84 -4.52
CA SER A 266 10.72 5.96 -3.75
C SER A 266 11.35 4.87 -4.63
N THR A 267 12.41 4.26 -4.11
CA THR A 267 13.05 3.07 -4.67
C THR A 267 13.30 2.08 -3.55
N VAL A 268 13.02 0.79 -3.82
CA VAL A 268 13.30 -0.30 -2.90
C VAL A 268 14.23 -1.32 -3.57
N TYR A 269 15.20 -1.80 -2.79
CA TYR A 269 16.22 -2.75 -3.21
C TYR A 269 15.96 -4.08 -2.51
N TYR A 270 15.52 -5.10 -3.27
CA TYR A 270 15.23 -6.43 -2.74
C TYR A 270 16.34 -7.43 -3.05
N PRO A 271 16.89 -8.14 -2.06
CA PRO A 271 17.80 -9.25 -2.31
C PRO A 271 17.06 -10.39 -3.04
N VAL A 272 17.49 -10.73 -4.25
CA VAL A 272 16.89 -11.80 -5.04
C VAL A 272 17.18 -13.14 -4.36
N GLN A 273 16.12 -13.94 -4.12
CA GLN A 273 16.24 -15.22 -3.41
C GLN A 273 16.02 -16.44 -4.31
N VAL A 274 15.33 -16.25 -5.43
CA VAL A 274 14.98 -17.31 -6.39
C VAL A 274 15.19 -16.79 -7.82
N PRO A 275 15.43 -17.68 -8.80
CA PRO A 275 15.52 -17.27 -10.20
C PRO A 275 14.30 -16.48 -10.66
N GLY A 276 14.53 -15.40 -11.39
CA GLY A 276 13.48 -14.48 -11.86
C GLY A 276 12.97 -13.50 -10.81
N ALA A 277 13.45 -13.57 -9.56
CA ALA A 277 12.97 -12.82 -8.39
C ALA A 277 11.50 -13.06 -7.98
N LEU A 278 10.60 -13.26 -8.94
CA LEU A 278 9.16 -13.48 -8.75
C LEU A 278 8.54 -12.35 -7.89
N PHE A 279 8.66 -11.11 -8.40
CA PHE A 279 8.17 -9.92 -7.71
C PHE A 279 6.64 -9.91 -7.64
N TYR A 280 6.09 -9.46 -6.52
CA TYR A 280 4.66 -9.29 -6.29
C TYR A 280 4.37 -7.98 -5.56
N THR A 281 3.12 -7.51 -5.68
CA THR A 281 2.63 -6.36 -4.94
C THR A 281 1.14 -6.49 -4.64
N GLY A 282 0.66 -5.79 -3.62
CA GLY A 282 -0.72 -5.80 -3.18
C GLY A 282 -0.89 -4.82 -2.04
N ASP A 283 -2.03 -4.92 -1.36
CA ASP A 283 -2.30 -4.15 -0.15
C ASP A 283 -2.03 -2.64 -0.30
N SER A 284 -2.72 -2.05 -1.26
CA SER A 284 -2.55 -0.62 -1.53
C SER A 284 -3.27 0.22 -0.50
N HIS A 285 -2.58 1.25 -0.02
CA HIS A 285 -3.10 2.19 0.97
C HIS A 285 -3.15 3.58 0.36
N PHE A 286 -4.19 4.36 0.68
CA PHE A 286 -4.22 5.79 0.30
C PHE A 286 -3.56 6.68 1.33
N ALA A 287 -3.48 6.23 2.59
CA ALA A 287 -2.78 6.90 3.67
C ALA A 287 -2.57 5.91 4.83
N GLN A 288 -1.46 6.06 5.53
CA GLN A 288 -1.17 5.31 6.75
C GLN A 288 -0.42 6.24 7.72
N GLY A 289 -0.76 6.14 9.02
CA GLY A 289 0.04 6.70 10.08
C GLY A 289 1.00 5.66 10.66
N ASP A 290 2.15 6.13 11.13
CA ASP A 290 3.18 5.29 11.75
C ASP A 290 2.60 4.43 12.88
N GLY A 291 2.81 3.12 12.76
CA GLY A 291 2.30 2.11 13.68
C GLY A 291 1.03 1.40 13.22
N GLU A 292 0.29 1.93 12.23
CA GLU A 292 -0.91 1.28 11.69
C GLU A 292 -1.89 0.81 12.79
N VAL A 293 -2.06 1.66 13.80
CA VAL A 293 -2.47 1.24 15.15
C VAL A 293 -3.83 0.53 15.24
N ALA A 294 -4.73 0.79 14.28
CA ALA A 294 -6.06 0.20 14.24
C ALA A 294 -6.07 -1.23 13.70
N LEU A 295 -4.95 -1.72 13.15
CA LEU A 295 -4.76 -2.92 12.31
C LEU A 295 -4.57 -2.59 10.83
N THR A 296 -5.34 -1.67 10.27
CA THR A 296 -5.23 -1.35 8.84
C THR A 296 -4.98 0.14 8.61
N ALA A 297 -4.39 0.45 7.48
CA ALA A 297 -4.33 1.78 6.90
C ALA A 297 -5.70 2.25 6.35
N LEU A 298 -5.71 3.36 5.59
CA LEU A 298 -6.80 3.64 4.65
C LEU A 298 -6.67 2.73 3.43
N GLU A 299 -7.18 1.52 3.58
CA GLU A 299 -7.13 0.44 2.59
C GLU A 299 -7.99 0.77 1.37
N ALA A 300 -7.38 0.78 0.17
CA ALA A 300 -8.09 1.14 -1.04
C ALA A 300 -7.39 0.62 -2.30
N SER A 301 -8.16 0.33 -3.35
CA SER A 301 -7.60 -0.23 -4.59
C SER A 301 -6.82 0.83 -5.38
N ALA A 302 -5.60 0.50 -5.80
CA ALA A 302 -4.70 1.42 -6.50
C ALA A 302 -4.16 0.85 -7.83
N ARG A 303 -3.72 1.74 -8.72
CA ARG A 303 -2.94 1.42 -9.91
C ARG A 303 -1.51 1.85 -9.66
N ALA A 304 -0.60 0.89 -9.56
CA ALA A 304 0.81 1.16 -9.30
C ALA A 304 1.64 1.00 -10.57
N THR A 305 2.48 1.97 -10.91
CA THR A 305 3.47 1.83 -11.99
C THR A 305 4.86 1.72 -11.39
N LEU A 306 5.52 0.61 -11.65
CA LEU A 306 6.81 0.24 -11.06
C LEU A 306 7.82 -0.04 -12.16
N LYS A 307 9.08 0.36 -11.98
CA LYS A 307 10.17 0.04 -12.88
C LYS A 307 11.18 -0.89 -12.21
N PHE A 308 11.59 -1.93 -12.95
CA PHE A 308 12.40 -3.02 -12.43
C PHE A 308 13.78 -3.02 -13.06
N THR A 309 14.83 -3.01 -12.26
CA THR A 309 16.21 -3.17 -12.73
C THR A 309 16.92 -4.23 -11.90
N VAL A 310 17.47 -5.24 -12.57
CA VAL A 310 18.35 -6.23 -11.93
C VAL A 310 19.74 -5.66 -11.85
N LEU A 311 20.27 -5.54 -10.63
CA LEU A 311 21.65 -5.18 -10.34
C LEU A 311 22.44 -6.46 -10.07
N LYS A 312 23.37 -6.79 -10.97
CA LYS A 312 24.11 -8.05 -10.97
C LYS A 312 25.16 -8.08 -9.88
N ALA A 313 25.16 -9.16 -9.10
CA ALA A 313 26.11 -9.39 -8.01
C ALA A 313 27.57 -9.23 -8.49
N GLY A 314 28.36 -8.44 -7.77
CA GLY A 314 29.78 -8.21 -8.06
C GLY A 314 30.08 -7.41 -9.33
N LYS A 315 29.05 -6.92 -10.04
CA LYS A 315 29.21 -6.14 -11.28
C LYS A 315 28.61 -4.75 -11.15
N ASP A 316 27.34 -4.65 -10.74
CA ASP A 316 26.63 -3.38 -10.71
C ASP A 316 26.73 -2.75 -9.31
N LYS A 317 26.78 -1.41 -9.24
CA LYS A 317 26.75 -0.69 -7.96
C LYS A 317 25.38 -0.87 -7.30
N ILE A 318 25.40 -1.16 -6.01
CA ILE A 318 24.24 -1.15 -5.12
C ILE A 318 24.50 -0.14 -4.00
N PRO A 319 23.47 0.39 -3.32
CA PRO A 319 23.61 1.34 -2.19
C PRO A 319 24.07 0.64 -0.90
N SER A 320 25.13 -0.16 -0.99
CA SER A 320 25.86 -0.82 0.09
C SER A 320 26.93 -1.74 -0.51
N LYS A 321 27.69 -2.47 0.31
CA LYS A 321 28.54 -3.59 -0.17
C LYS A 321 27.74 -4.88 -0.38
N GLN A 322 26.73 -5.11 0.46
CA GLN A 322 25.83 -6.26 0.40
C GLN A 322 24.48 -5.87 0.99
N LEU A 323 23.40 -6.46 0.48
CA LEU A 323 22.07 -6.36 1.07
C LEU A 323 21.54 -7.77 1.38
N THR A 324 21.16 -8.00 2.63
CA THR A 324 20.53 -9.26 3.09
C THR A 324 19.06 -9.08 3.45
N GLN A 325 18.58 -7.85 3.41
CA GLN A 325 17.20 -7.44 3.64
C GLN A 325 16.86 -6.23 2.76
N PRO A 326 15.58 -5.82 2.68
CA PRO A 326 15.21 -4.64 1.92
C PRO A 326 15.90 -3.38 2.45
N LEU A 327 16.40 -2.55 1.53
CA LEU A 327 16.82 -1.18 1.76
C LEU A 327 15.97 -0.29 0.86
N ALA A 328 15.56 0.88 1.33
CA ALA A 328 14.81 1.82 0.50
C ALA A 328 15.43 3.21 0.51
N GLU A 329 15.01 4.02 -0.44
CA GLU A 329 15.34 5.43 -0.51
C GLU A 329 14.20 6.23 -1.15
N ASN A 330 14.11 7.50 -0.80
CA ASN A 330 13.34 8.49 -1.57
C ASN A 330 14.23 9.72 -1.82
N ALA A 331 13.64 10.85 -2.23
CA ALA A 331 14.40 12.07 -2.50
C ALA A 331 15.19 12.58 -1.28
N GLU A 332 14.70 12.33 -0.07
CA GLU A 332 15.20 12.93 1.18
C GLU A 332 15.97 11.94 2.03
N PHE A 333 15.55 10.68 2.09
CA PHE A 333 16.01 9.70 3.07
C PHE A 333 16.58 8.44 2.42
N TRP A 334 17.61 7.89 3.06
CA TRP A 334 17.83 6.44 3.08
C TRP A 334 16.98 5.82 4.19
N ILE A 335 16.40 4.65 3.92
CA ILE A 335 15.45 3.99 4.79
C ILE A 335 15.91 2.55 5.07
N THR A 336 16.18 2.24 6.35
CA THR A 336 16.64 0.91 6.79
C THR A 336 15.65 0.26 7.77
N PRO A 337 14.83 -0.69 7.30
CA PRO A 337 13.88 -1.39 8.16
C PRO A 337 14.55 -2.33 9.18
N GLY A 338 13.94 -2.47 10.34
CA GLY A 338 14.21 -3.48 11.35
C GLY A 338 12.91 -4.18 11.71
N LEU A 339 12.90 -5.51 11.60
CA LEU A 339 11.69 -6.31 11.75
C LEU A 339 11.85 -7.33 12.88
N ASP A 340 10.92 -7.35 13.84
CA ASP A 340 10.86 -8.32 14.93
C ASP A 340 9.48 -8.33 15.60
N GLU A 341 9.10 -9.41 16.27
CA GLU A 341 7.83 -9.48 17.03
C GLU A 341 7.83 -8.49 18.23
N ASP A 342 9.03 -8.15 18.73
CA ASP A 342 9.28 -7.17 19.78
C ASP A 342 9.80 -5.84 19.20
N LEU A 343 9.16 -4.73 19.55
CA LEU A 343 9.47 -3.42 18.97
C LEU A 343 10.85 -2.89 19.42
N ASP A 344 11.30 -3.20 20.63
CA ASP A 344 12.64 -2.84 21.11
C ASP A 344 13.72 -3.63 20.36
N VAL A 345 13.41 -4.88 19.99
CA VAL A 345 14.29 -5.70 19.15
C VAL A 345 14.29 -5.20 17.71
N ALA A 346 13.13 -4.82 17.17
CA ALA A 346 13.00 -4.20 15.85
C ALA A 346 13.82 -2.91 15.75
N MET A 347 13.74 -2.04 16.77
CA MET A 347 14.56 -0.84 16.91
C MET A 347 16.06 -1.18 16.86
N LYS A 348 16.53 -2.13 17.68
CA LYS A 348 17.93 -2.58 17.66
C LYS A 348 18.36 -3.12 16.30
N LYS A 349 17.49 -3.82 15.58
CA LYS A 349 17.78 -4.34 14.23
C LYS A 349 17.91 -3.20 13.22
N SER A 350 16.97 -2.25 13.22
CA SER A 350 17.02 -1.07 12.35
C SER A 350 18.28 -0.24 12.62
N THR A 351 18.63 0.01 13.89
CA THR A 351 19.85 0.75 14.25
C THR A 351 21.12 0.04 13.78
N ARG A 352 21.23 -1.29 13.95
CA ARG A 352 22.41 -2.04 13.46
C ARG A 352 22.51 -2.00 11.95
N GLU A 353 21.37 -2.10 11.26
CA GLU A 353 21.35 -2.00 9.80
C GLU A 353 21.76 -0.60 9.32
N ALA A 354 21.29 0.46 9.97
CA ALA A 354 21.68 1.83 9.67
C ALA A 354 23.19 2.05 9.85
N ILE A 355 23.78 1.55 10.95
CA ILE A 355 25.24 1.61 11.19
C ILE A 355 25.99 0.86 10.09
N ARG A 356 25.57 -0.37 9.79
CA ARG A 356 26.18 -1.19 8.73
C ARG A 356 26.11 -0.48 7.38
N PHE A 357 24.95 0.06 7.03
CA PHE A 357 24.73 0.82 5.79
C PHE A 357 25.67 2.04 5.70
N LEU A 358 25.74 2.87 6.74
CA LEU A 358 26.60 4.06 6.76
C LEU A 358 28.09 3.71 6.63
N LYS A 359 28.53 2.63 7.29
CA LYS A 359 29.89 2.13 7.14
C LYS A 359 30.18 1.65 5.72
N ASP A 360 29.25 0.93 5.12
CA ASP A 360 29.46 0.30 3.81
C ASP A 360 29.34 1.27 2.64
N GLU A 361 28.39 2.20 2.68
CA GLU A 361 28.15 3.18 1.61
C GLU A 361 29.05 4.40 1.75
N TYR A 362 29.23 4.92 2.97
CA TYR A 362 29.94 6.18 3.22
C TYR A 362 31.31 6.02 3.88
N GLY A 363 31.73 4.79 4.23
CA GLY A 363 33.03 4.54 4.86
C GLY A 363 33.15 5.07 6.30
N ILE A 364 32.02 5.38 6.95
CA ILE A 364 31.99 6.00 8.28
C ILE A 364 32.31 4.95 9.35
N ASP A 365 33.13 5.32 10.33
CA ASP A 365 33.39 4.49 11.52
C ASP A 365 32.10 4.19 12.30
N GLU A 366 31.98 2.98 12.84
CA GLU A 366 30.74 2.53 13.50
C GLU A 366 30.35 3.38 14.72
N ALA A 367 31.33 3.86 15.51
CA ALA A 367 31.05 4.69 16.67
C ALA A 367 30.56 6.09 16.24
N ILE A 368 31.12 6.62 15.15
CA ILE A 368 30.68 7.90 14.57
C ILE A 368 29.29 7.75 13.94
N ALA A 369 29.05 6.68 13.18
CA ALA A 369 27.74 6.38 12.60
C ALA A 369 26.68 6.27 13.69
N TYR A 370 26.97 5.57 14.78
CA TYR A 370 26.04 5.44 15.90
C TYR A 370 25.77 6.78 16.59
N ALA A 371 26.79 7.61 16.80
CA ALA A 371 26.62 8.95 17.35
C ALA A 371 25.78 9.86 16.44
N TYR A 372 26.00 9.81 15.12
CA TYR A 372 25.19 10.52 14.13
C TYR A 372 23.72 10.08 14.20
N LEU A 373 23.46 8.77 14.16
CA LEU A 373 22.09 8.25 14.19
C LEU A 373 21.34 8.70 15.46
N SER A 374 22.03 8.76 16.60
CA SER A 374 21.47 9.26 17.86
C SER A 374 21.14 10.75 17.84
N ALA A 375 21.99 11.56 17.21
CA ALA A 375 21.86 13.01 17.22
C ALA A 375 20.97 13.58 16.11
N ALA A 376 20.86 12.85 14.98
CA ALA A 376 20.41 13.43 13.73
C ALA A 376 19.53 12.51 12.86
N ALA A 377 19.42 11.20 13.10
CA ALA A 377 18.47 10.39 12.32
C ALA A 377 17.13 10.23 13.07
N ASP A 378 16.06 10.03 12.31
CA ASP A 378 14.75 9.71 12.87
C ASP A 378 14.53 8.19 12.81
N PHE A 379 13.85 7.64 13.80
CA PHE A 379 13.40 6.25 13.81
C PHE A 379 11.91 6.23 14.03
N GLU A 380 11.18 5.67 13.07
CA GLU A 380 9.72 5.66 13.06
C GLU A 380 9.21 4.22 13.16
N VAL A 381 8.06 4.06 13.80
CA VAL A 381 7.35 2.79 13.87
C VAL A 381 6.66 2.59 12.53
N SER A 382 7.05 1.57 11.75
CA SER A 382 6.37 1.26 10.49
C SER A 382 4.94 0.79 10.79
N GLN A 383 4.84 -0.35 11.48
CA GLN A 383 3.60 -0.97 11.95
C GLN A 383 3.84 -1.79 13.22
N VAL A 384 2.77 -2.05 13.97
CA VAL A 384 2.81 -2.93 15.16
C VAL A 384 1.82 -4.09 15.12
N VAL A 385 1.28 -4.43 13.95
CA VAL A 385 0.04 -5.20 13.82
C VAL A 385 0.19 -6.53 13.04
N ASP A 386 1.34 -6.76 12.41
CA ASP A 386 1.53 -7.87 11.46
C ASP A 386 2.16 -9.13 12.04
N LYS A 387 2.04 -9.35 13.35
CA LYS A 387 2.79 -10.36 14.12
C LYS A 387 4.28 -9.99 14.21
N THR A 388 4.95 -9.83 13.07
CA THR A 388 6.26 -9.16 12.97
C THR A 388 6.03 -7.65 12.91
N LYS A 389 6.63 -6.88 13.81
CA LYS A 389 6.53 -5.42 13.87
C LYS A 389 7.71 -4.75 13.18
N GLY A 390 7.55 -3.48 12.82
CA GLY A 390 8.56 -2.71 12.10
C GLY A 390 8.97 -1.41 12.80
N ILE A 391 10.27 -1.16 12.83
CA ILE A 391 10.86 0.16 13.00
C ILE A 391 11.71 0.44 11.76
N HIS A 392 11.76 1.67 11.27
CA HIS A 392 12.67 2.03 10.20
C HIS A 392 13.40 3.33 10.52
N ALA A 393 14.69 3.39 10.16
CA ALA A 393 15.47 4.62 10.28
C ALA A 393 15.26 5.48 9.04
N LYS A 394 15.17 6.79 9.22
CA LYS A 394 15.16 7.82 8.17
C LYS A 394 16.46 8.62 8.29
N ILE A 395 17.39 8.29 7.41
CA ILE A 395 18.72 8.90 7.36
C ILE A 395 18.71 9.97 6.28
N ARG A 396 18.82 11.25 6.66
CA ARG A 396 18.77 12.38 5.73
C ARG A 396 19.96 12.37 4.78
N LYS A 397 19.70 12.22 3.49
CA LYS A 397 20.73 12.29 2.44
C LYS A 397 21.45 13.64 2.42
N ALA A 398 20.74 14.71 2.78
CA ALA A 398 21.27 16.07 2.83
C ALA A 398 22.43 16.25 3.84
N ASP A 399 22.57 15.35 4.82
CA ASP A 399 23.61 15.41 5.84
C ASP A 399 24.97 14.90 5.31
N PHE A 400 25.00 14.24 4.15
CA PHE A 400 26.20 13.59 3.59
C PHE A 400 26.77 14.30 2.35
N LYS A 401 26.53 15.61 2.19
CA LYS A 401 26.98 16.39 1.02
C LYS A 401 28.49 16.33 0.80
N GLU A 402 29.29 16.26 1.87
CA GLU A 402 30.75 16.17 1.80
C GLU A 402 31.26 14.78 1.37
N PHE A 403 30.38 13.77 1.31
CA PHE A 403 30.71 12.43 0.84
C PHE A 403 30.33 12.19 -0.64
N GLN A 404 29.71 13.17 -1.29
CA GLN A 404 29.43 13.13 -2.72
C GLN A 404 30.68 13.62 -3.47
N GLU A 405 31.34 12.72 -4.20
CA GLU A 405 32.46 13.07 -5.10
C GLU A 405 32.03 13.96 -6.27
#